data_AF-A0A2N6IK77-F1
#
_entry.id   AF-A0A2N6IK77-F1
#
_cell.length_a   1.000
_cell.length_b   1.000
_cell.length_c   1.000
_cell.angle_alpha   90.00
_cell.angle_beta   90.00
_cell.angle_gamma   90.00
#
_symmetry.space_group_name_H-M   'P 1'
#
loop_
_entity.id
_entity.type
_entity.pdbx_description
1 polymer ?
#
loop_
_entity_poly.entity_id
_entity_poly.type
_entity_poly.pdbx_seq_one_letter_code
_entity_poly.pdbx_strand_id
1 'polypeptide(L)'
;MKKLLAVLAGSATALLTACGGGGGTTQQLAGDSGSTSPLAAYVGTWQSACDHHDRQLLVIAFKTDGSGSLELTPTGETYFKSDCSGPVVATDGMSAQITGKPDGTADMQIKLAENAAATTLRVDKITSSVPAYRFQRTGASVKYVLLDGKNNWCVDVDNGDSCMEDKGMHPALSVPGGLSLRGNDLYTVMLDKGAYVLDMHYVKK
;
A
#
# COMPACT_ATOMS: atom_id res chain seq x y z
N MET A 1 -1.20 -7.53 -4.55
CA MET A 1 -1.01 -6.30 -5.37
C MET A 1 -2.19 -5.94 -6.28
N LYS A 2 -3.03 -6.89 -6.72
CA LYS A 2 -4.26 -6.60 -7.50
C LYS A 2 -5.21 -5.59 -6.83
N LYS A 3 -5.22 -5.49 -5.49
CA LYS A 3 -6.11 -4.60 -4.72
C LYS A 3 -5.66 -3.15 -4.63
N LEU A 4 -4.35 -2.87 -4.64
CA LEU A 4 -3.79 -1.50 -4.61
C LEU A 4 -4.23 -0.62 -5.80
N LEU A 5 -4.70 -1.22 -6.90
CA LEU A 5 -5.03 -0.53 -8.14
C LEU A 5 -6.53 -0.42 -8.44
N ALA A 6 -7.40 -1.14 -7.72
CA ALA A 6 -8.86 -1.08 -7.97
C ALA A 6 -9.44 0.33 -7.72
N VAL A 7 -8.74 1.13 -6.92
CA VAL A 7 -9.11 2.50 -6.53
C VAL A 7 -8.71 3.54 -7.60
N LEU A 8 -7.71 3.28 -8.44
CA LEU A 8 -7.10 4.29 -9.32
C LEU A 8 -7.84 4.49 -10.67
N ALA A 9 -8.82 3.64 -11.01
CA ALA A 9 -9.50 3.68 -12.31
C ALA A 9 -10.76 4.58 -12.35
N GLY A 10 -11.12 5.24 -11.23
CA GLY A 10 -12.42 5.93 -11.07
C GLY A 10 -12.41 7.45 -11.15
N SER A 11 -11.35 8.08 -11.67
CA SER A 11 -11.14 9.54 -11.55
C SER A 11 -11.28 10.26 -12.89
N ALA A 12 -12.52 10.40 -13.37
CA ALA A 12 -12.86 11.36 -14.40
C ALA A 12 -14.16 12.07 -14.02
N THR A 13 -14.07 13.22 -13.34
CA THR A 13 -14.86 14.43 -13.69
C THR A 13 -14.57 15.64 -12.79
N ALA A 14 -14.54 16.79 -13.47
CA ALA A 14 -14.94 18.14 -13.06
C ALA A 14 -14.14 18.87 -11.96
N LEU A 15 -13.21 19.71 -12.43
CA LEU A 15 -12.74 20.91 -11.74
C LEU A 15 -13.91 21.90 -11.57
N LEU A 16 -14.23 22.27 -10.34
CA LEU A 16 -14.88 23.55 -10.05
C LEU A 16 -14.12 24.24 -8.91
N THR A 17 -13.87 25.52 -9.19
CA THR A 17 -13.13 26.54 -8.46
C THR A 17 -13.70 26.83 -7.07
N ALA A 18 -12.82 27.05 -6.09
CA ALA A 18 -13.09 27.99 -5.00
C ALA A 18 -11.78 28.64 -4.52
N CYS A 19 -11.86 29.97 -4.43
CA CYS A 19 -10.85 30.93 -4.03
C CYS A 19 -11.05 31.31 -2.56
N GLY A 20 -9.97 31.69 -1.88
CA GLY A 20 -9.95 32.32 -0.54
C GLY A 20 -9.15 31.49 0.46
N GLY A 21 -8.12 31.96 1.14
CA GLY A 21 -7.66 33.33 1.43
C GLY A 21 -7.46 33.45 2.94
N GLY A 22 -6.32 33.98 3.41
CA GLY A 22 -6.15 34.48 4.78
C GLY A 22 -4.96 33.92 5.55
N GLY A 23 -4.01 34.81 5.88
CA GLY A 23 -2.74 34.49 6.53
C GLY A 23 -2.78 34.37 8.06
N GLY A 24 -1.65 33.98 8.63
CA GLY A 24 -1.41 33.93 10.07
C GLY A 24 0.04 33.52 10.36
N THR A 25 0.79 34.45 10.95
CA THR A 25 2.23 34.46 11.20
C THR A 25 2.74 33.41 12.19
N THR A 26 3.91 32.87 11.84
CA THR A 26 5.02 32.36 12.68
C THR A 26 4.82 32.28 14.20
N GLN A 27 4.84 31.05 14.72
CA GLN A 27 5.53 30.72 15.97
C GLN A 27 6.33 29.43 15.76
N GLN A 28 7.62 29.62 15.50
CA GLN A 28 8.63 28.57 15.52
C GLN A 28 8.95 28.30 17.00
N LEU A 29 8.31 27.26 17.56
CA LEU A 29 8.73 26.68 18.82
C LEU A 29 9.93 25.77 18.53
N ALA A 30 11.11 26.26 18.88
CA ALA A 30 12.30 25.45 19.02
C ALA A 30 12.18 24.59 20.28
N GLY A 31 12.50 23.30 20.17
CA GLY A 31 12.80 22.42 21.29
C GLY A 31 12.00 21.13 21.31
N ASP A 32 12.48 20.10 20.62
CA ASP A 32 12.72 18.81 21.28
C ASP A 32 13.72 17.97 20.45
N SER A 33 14.97 17.96 20.87
CA SER A 33 16.06 17.15 20.31
C SER A 33 15.96 15.70 20.82
N GLY A 34 14.79 15.10 20.63
CA GLY A 34 14.43 13.76 21.06
C GLY A 34 13.12 13.25 20.43
N SER A 35 12.56 13.98 19.46
CA SER A 35 11.35 13.56 18.73
C SER A 35 11.67 12.35 17.84
N THR A 36 11.40 11.16 18.38
CA THR A 36 11.23 9.98 17.55
C THR A 36 10.08 10.30 16.58
N SER A 37 10.38 10.27 15.28
CA SER A 37 9.39 10.55 14.23
C SER A 37 8.10 9.77 14.54
N PRO A 38 6.90 10.39 14.46
CA PRO A 38 5.64 9.70 14.72
C PRO A 38 5.48 8.46 13.81
N LEU A 39 6.19 8.43 12.68
CA LEU A 39 6.18 7.29 11.79
C LEU A 39 6.99 6.08 12.28
N ALA A 40 7.77 6.21 13.35
CA ALA A 40 8.61 5.14 13.90
C ALA A 40 7.78 3.95 14.38
N ALA A 41 6.54 4.20 14.84
CA ALA A 41 5.62 3.16 15.27
C ALA A 41 5.26 2.16 14.14
N TYR A 42 5.30 2.60 12.88
CA TYR A 42 4.96 1.77 11.72
C TYR A 42 6.12 0.89 11.26
N VAL A 43 7.35 1.13 11.71
CA VAL A 43 8.53 0.38 11.24
C VAL A 43 8.42 -1.10 11.65
N GLY A 44 8.71 -1.98 10.69
CA GLY A 44 8.74 -3.42 10.87
C GLY A 44 8.05 -4.18 9.74
N THR A 45 7.77 -5.46 9.99
CA THR A 45 7.12 -6.35 9.02
C THR A 45 5.67 -6.57 9.41
N TRP A 46 4.80 -6.44 8.42
CA TRP A 46 3.37 -6.55 8.54
C TRP A 46 2.84 -7.56 7.53
N GLN A 47 1.80 -8.29 7.90
CA GLN A 47 1.25 -9.36 7.09
C GLN A 47 -0.27 -9.21 6.97
N SER A 48 -0.79 -9.27 5.74
CA SER A 48 -2.23 -9.23 5.51
C SER A 48 -2.87 -10.55 5.91
N ALA A 49 -4.20 -10.54 6.04
CA ALA A 49 -4.97 -11.79 6.01
C ALA A 49 -4.68 -12.55 4.70
N CYS A 50 -4.90 -13.87 4.75
CA CYS A 50 -4.88 -14.70 3.57
C CYS A 50 -6.09 -14.38 2.68
N ASP A 51 -5.85 -14.27 1.38
CA ASP A 51 -6.89 -14.15 0.36
C ASP A 51 -6.68 -15.26 -0.67
N HIS A 52 -7.39 -16.37 -0.49
CA HIS A 52 -7.18 -17.59 -1.27
C HIS A 52 -5.71 -18.04 -1.22
N HIS A 53 -5.02 -18.07 -2.35
CA HIS A 53 -3.61 -18.49 -2.38
C HIS A 53 -2.65 -17.35 -2.01
N ASP A 54 -3.13 -16.11 -1.92
CA ASP A 54 -2.27 -14.95 -1.86
C ASP A 54 -2.25 -14.33 -0.47
N ARG A 55 -1.05 -13.97 -0.01
CA ARG A 55 -0.83 -13.16 1.17
C ARG A 55 0.14 -12.03 0.86
N GLN A 56 -0.09 -10.85 1.42
CA GLN A 56 0.81 -9.72 1.26
C GLN A 56 1.64 -9.51 2.52
N LEU A 57 2.94 -9.36 2.34
CA LEU A 57 3.85 -8.79 3.31
C LEU A 57 4.10 -7.32 2.97
N LEU A 58 4.22 -6.50 4.01
CA LEU A 58 4.63 -5.11 3.90
C LEU A 58 5.76 -4.87 4.89
N VAL A 59 6.95 -4.57 4.38
CA VAL A 59 8.06 -4.08 5.21
C VAL A 59 8.05 -2.57 5.15
N ILE A 60 8.02 -1.93 6.33
CA ILE A 60 8.15 -0.49 6.49
C ILE A 60 9.46 -0.20 7.19
N ALA A 61 10.28 0.64 6.58
CA ALA A 61 11.54 1.12 7.14
C ALA A 61 11.65 2.63 6.96
N PHE A 62 12.56 3.27 7.69
CA PHE A 62 12.96 4.63 7.36
C PHE A 62 13.96 4.63 6.20
N LYS A 63 13.87 5.65 5.35
CA LYS A 63 14.96 5.97 4.43
C LYS A 63 16.21 6.31 5.24
N THR A 64 17.36 5.83 4.79
CA THR A 64 18.67 6.12 5.40
C THR A 64 19.22 7.50 5.03
N ASP A 65 18.46 8.30 4.28
CA ASP A 65 18.85 9.64 3.80
C ASP A 65 18.55 10.77 4.80
N GLY A 66 18.03 10.45 5.99
CA GLY A 66 17.72 11.42 7.04
C GLY A 66 16.47 12.27 6.77
N SER A 67 15.73 12.01 5.69
CA SER A 67 14.52 12.79 5.35
C SER A 67 13.33 12.56 6.28
N GLY A 68 13.39 11.54 7.14
CA GLY A 68 12.25 11.07 7.93
C GLY A 68 11.16 10.38 7.10
N SER A 69 11.39 10.16 5.81
CA SER A 69 10.48 9.43 4.94
C SER A 69 10.58 7.93 5.15
N LEU A 70 9.50 7.22 4.83
CA LEU A 70 9.44 5.77 4.87
C LEU A 70 9.83 5.16 3.52
N GLU A 71 10.36 3.94 3.57
CA GLU A 71 10.40 3.00 2.46
C GLU A 71 9.35 1.92 2.73
N LEU A 72 8.48 1.68 1.76
CA LEU A 72 7.42 0.69 1.84
C LEU A 72 7.67 -0.39 0.79
N THR A 73 7.93 -1.62 1.24
CA THR A 73 8.22 -2.76 0.36
C THR A 73 7.07 -3.76 0.45
N PRO A 74 6.04 -3.64 -0.42
CA PRO A 74 5.03 -4.68 -0.54
C PRO A 74 5.61 -5.89 -1.26
N THR A 75 5.28 -7.09 -0.77
CA THR A 75 5.63 -8.37 -1.41
C THR A 75 4.40 -9.26 -1.37
N GLY A 76 4.00 -9.78 -2.52
CA GLY A 76 2.98 -10.82 -2.60
C GLY A 76 3.63 -12.19 -2.47
N GLU A 77 3.03 -13.08 -1.69
CA GLU A 77 3.38 -14.49 -1.64
C GLU A 77 2.17 -15.30 -2.10
N THR A 78 2.35 -16.09 -3.16
CA THR A 78 1.37 -17.08 -3.59
C THR A 78 1.77 -18.44 -3.01
N TYR A 79 0.90 -18.99 -2.17
CA TYR A 79 1.02 -20.29 -1.53
C TYR A 79 0.34 -21.36 -2.37
N PHE A 80 0.84 -22.59 -2.27
CA PHE A 80 0.22 -23.71 -2.98
C PHE A 80 -1.24 -23.93 -2.55
N LYS A 81 -1.55 -23.82 -1.25
CA LYS A 81 -2.92 -24.00 -0.73
C LYS A 81 -3.68 -22.68 -0.60
N SER A 82 -5.00 -22.75 -0.75
CA SER A 82 -5.92 -21.61 -0.74
C SER A 82 -6.22 -21.03 0.66
N ASP A 83 -5.61 -21.58 1.71
CA ASP A 83 -5.62 -21.04 3.07
C ASP A 83 -4.27 -20.38 3.41
N CYS A 84 -3.42 -20.19 2.40
CA CYS A 84 -2.05 -19.72 2.52
C CYS A 84 -1.19 -20.58 3.46
N SER A 85 -1.45 -21.89 3.51
CA SER A 85 -0.56 -22.87 4.14
C SER A 85 0.29 -23.61 3.11
N GLY A 86 1.29 -24.35 3.59
CA GLY A 86 2.24 -25.05 2.72
C GLY A 86 3.30 -24.13 2.11
N PRO A 87 3.98 -24.57 1.03
CA PRO A 87 5.08 -23.81 0.45
C PRO A 87 4.58 -22.60 -0.36
N VAL A 88 5.37 -21.52 -0.34
CA VAL A 88 5.26 -20.42 -1.29
C VAL A 88 5.75 -20.91 -2.65
N VAL A 89 4.92 -20.80 -3.67
CA VAL A 89 5.21 -21.25 -5.05
C VAL A 89 5.57 -20.09 -5.98
N ALA A 90 5.17 -18.87 -5.63
CA ALA A 90 5.60 -17.66 -6.32
C ALA A 90 5.66 -16.46 -5.37
N THR A 91 6.51 -15.50 -5.72
CA THR A 91 6.65 -14.22 -5.04
C THR A 91 6.43 -13.09 -6.04
N ASP A 92 5.59 -12.14 -5.69
CA ASP A 92 5.30 -10.96 -6.49
C ASP A 92 5.93 -9.71 -5.88
N GLY A 93 6.51 -8.88 -6.74
CA GLY A 93 7.13 -7.63 -6.34
C GLY A 93 7.02 -6.54 -7.40
N MET A 94 7.62 -5.40 -7.09
CA MET A 94 7.73 -4.25 -7.96
C MET A 94 9.20 -3.98 -8.27
N SER A 95 9.49 -3.50 -9.49
CA SER A 95 10.86 -3.14 -9.88
C SER A 95 11.39 -1.86 -9.23
N ALA A 96 10.55 -1.13 -8.50
CA ALA A 96 10.88 0.14 -7.87
C ALA A 96 10.32 0.20 -6.45
N GLN A 97 11.05 0.91 -5.59
CA GLN A 97 10.71 1.10 -4.18
C GLN A 97 9.63 2.18 -4.02
N ILE A 98 8.65 1.94 -3.15
CA ILE A 98 7.67 2.94 -2.74
C ILE A 98 8.26 3.75 -1.58
N THR A 99 8.11 5.07 -1.63
CA THR A 99 8.50 5.97 -0.55
C THR A 99 7.27 6.68 0.03
N GLY A 100 7.23 6.89 1.33
CA GLY A 100 6.16 7.60 2.03
C GLY A 100 6.70 8.85 2.70
N LYS A 101 6.45 10.02 2.12
CA LYS A 101 6.85 11.30 2.73
C LYS A 101 5.82 11.70 3.80
N PRO A 102 6.21 12.10 5.02
CA PRO A 102 5.26 12.56 6.05
C PRO A 102 4.46 13.78 5.56
N ASP A 103 3.14 13.78 5.80
CA ASP A 103 2.21 14.85 5.41
C ASP A 103 1.21 15.20 6.55
N GLY A 104 1.73 15.20 7.78
CA GLY A 104 0.95 15.54 8.97
C GLY A 104 -0.03 14.45 9.37
N THR A 105 -1.11 14.87 10.01
CA THR A 105 -1.90 14.01 10.89
C THR A 105 -3.36 14.44 10.93
N ALA A 106 -4.29 13.49 10.94
CA ALA A 106 -5.73 13.80 11.05
C ALA A 106 -6.53 12.64 11.64
N ASP A 107 -7.65 12.96 12.28
CA ASP A 107 -8.69 11.98 12.60
C ASP A 107 -9.64 11.82 11.41
N MET A 108 -9.86 10.60 10.95
CA MET A 108 -10.64 10.29 9.75
C MET A 108 -11.68 9.21 10.02
N GLN A 109 -12.85 9.33 9.40
CA GLN A 109 -13.88 8.29 9.42
C GLN A 109 -13.61 7.27 8.33
N ILE A 110 -13.15 6.07 8.69
CA ILE A 110 -12.79 5.02 7.73
C ILE A 110 -13.68 3.79 7.97
N LYS A 111 -14.27 3.24 6.91
CA LYS A 111 -14.91 1.92 6.98
C LYS A 111 -13.83 0.84 6.90
N LEU A 112 -13.68 0.06 7.97
CA LEU A 112 -12.65 -0.99 8.04
C LEU A 112 -13.10 -2.33 7.42
N ALA A 113 -14.37 -2.44 7.05
CA ALA A 113 -14.92 -3.52 6.25
C ALA A 113 -16.13 -3.00 5.46
N GLU A 114 -16.48 -3.65 4.34
CA GLU A 114 -17.51 -3.21 3.40
C GLU A 114 -18.86 -2.92 4.09
N ASN A 115 -19.27 -3.80 5.01
CA ASN A 115 -20.54 -3.71 5.74
C ASN A 115 -20.40 -3.18 7.18
N ALA A 116 -19.26 -2.57 7.53
CA ALA A 116 -19.03 -2.00 8.85
C ALA A 116 -19.40 -0.51 8.91
N ALA A 117 -19.74 -0.05 10.12
CA ALA A 117 -19.83 1.37 10.41
C ALA A 117 -18.46 2.04 10.24
N ALA A 118 -18.46 3.29 9.79
CA ALA A 118 -17.24 4.08 9.75
C ALA A 118 -16.73 4.28 11.18
N THR A 119 -15.41 4.21 11.33
CA THR A 119 -14.74 4.32 12.61
C THR A 119 -13.71 5.44 12.55
N THR A 120 -13.63 6.26 13.60
CA THR A 120 -12.59 7.29 13.72
C THR A 120 -11.21 6.63 13.90
N LEU A 121 -10.34 6.80 12.91
CA LEU A 121 -8.93 6.46 12.98
C LEU A 121 -8.10 7.73 13.05
N ARG A 122 -7.13 7.75 13.97
CA ARG A 122 -6.02 8.70 13.91
C ARG A 122 -5.06 8.22 12.82
N VAL A 123 -4.98 8.98 11.73
CA VAL A 123 -4.18 8.65 10.54
C VAL A 123 -2.97 9.57 10.50
N ASP A 124 -1.78 8.99 10.45
CA ASP A 124 -0.56 9.70 10.07
C ASP A 124 -0.46 9.68 8.55
N LYS A 125 -0.65 10.86 7.96
CA LYS A 125 -0.74 11.04 6.52
C LYS A 125 0.65 10.94 5.92
N ILE A 126 0.72 10.28 4.76
CA ILE A 126 1.91 10.22 3.95
C ILE A 126 1.57 10.49 2.49
N THR A 127 2.50 11.07 1.74
CA THR A 127 2.44 11.06 0.27
C THR A 127 3.26 9.89 -0.23
N SER A 128 2.57 8.85 -0.69
CA SER A 128 3.17 7.63 -1.23
C SER A 128 3.58 7.87 -2.69
N SER A 129 4.86 7.66 -3.00
CA SER A 129 5.41 7.89 -4.33
C SER A 129 6.23 6.69 -4.79
N VAL A 130 6.06 6.33 -6.05
CA VAL A 130 6.81 5.27 -6.73
C VAL A 130 7.26 5.79 -8.10
N PRO A 131 8.55 5.64 -8.47
CA PRO A 131 9.03 5.88 -9.84
C PRO A 131 8.33 4.98 -10.85
N ALA A 132 8.62 5.14 -12.16
CA ALA A 132 8.12 4.20 -13.16
C ALA A 132 8.51 2.76 -12.78
N TYR A 133 7.54 1.85 -12.85
CA TYR A 133 7.65 0.53 -12.24
C TYR A 133 6.98 -0.53 -13.11
N ARG A 134 7.40 -1.79 -12.94
CA ARG A 134 6.67 -2.95 -13.44
C ARG A 134 6.44 -3.95 -12.30
N PHE A 135 5.37 -4.71 -12.39
CA PHE A 135 5.20 -5.89 -11.55
C PHE A 135 6.03 -7.04 -12.06
N GLN A 136 6.45 -7.91 -11.16
CA GLN A 136 7.21 -9.11 -11.48
C GLN A 136 6.73 -10.24 -10.59
N ARG A 137 6.69 -11.46 -11.15
CA ARG A 137 6.42 -12.69 -10.42
C ARG A 137 7.62 -13.63 -10.61
N THR A 138 8.16 -14.15 -9.52
CA THR A 138 9.32 -15.05 -9.52
C THR A 138 9.01 -16.31 -8.72
N GLY A 139 9.67 -17.41 -9.05
CA GLY A 139 9.45 -18.71 -8.43
C GLY A 139 9.86 -19.83 -9.38
N ALA A 140 10.18 -21.01 -8.83
CA ALA A 140 10.69 -22.13 -9.64
C ALA A 140 9.65 -22.68 -10.63
N SER A 141 8.36 -22.59 -10.28
CA SER A 141 7.23 -23.06 -11.08
C SER A 141 6.53 -21.95 -11.89
N VAL A 142 7.07 -20.73 -11.90
CA VAL A 142 6.47 -19.62 -12.65
C VAL A 142 6.69 -19.82 -14.14
N LYS A 143 5.58 -19.79 -14.89
CA LYS A 143 5.53 -19.90 -16.35
C LYS A 143 5.08 -18.56 -16.93
N TYR A 144 5.66 -18.15 -18.05
CA TYR A 144 5.21 -16.98 -18.82
C TYR A 144 4.40 -17.46 -20.02
N VAL A 145 3.11 -17.13 -20.05
CA VAL A 145 2.14 -17.67 -21.00
C VAL A 145 1.27 -16.57 -21.60
N LEU A 146 0.73 -16.83 -22.78
CA LEU A 146 -0.25 -15.97 -23.44
C LEU A 146 -1.67 -16.47 -23.12
N LEU A 147 -2.45 -15.68 -22.38
CA LEU A 147 -3.86 -15.96 -22.06
C LEU A 147 -4.71 -14.80 -22.58
N ASP A 148 -5.74 -15.10 -23.36
CA ASP A 148 -6.63 -14.10 -23.97
C ASP A 148 -5.90 -12.97 -24.71
N GLY A 149 -4.80 -13.31 -25.39
CA GLY A 149 -3.96 -12.36 -26.13
C GLY A 149 -3.08 -11.46 -25.24
N LYS A 150 -3.00 -11.75 -23.94
CA LYS A 150 -2.18 -10.99 -22.98
C LYS A 150 -1.13 -11.87 -22.34
N ASN A 151 0.05 -11.30 -22.13
CA ASN A 151 1.10 -12.00 -21.41
C ASN A 151 0.77 -12.08 -19.92
N ASN A 152 0.99 -13.25 -19.33
CA ASN A 152 0.71 -13.54 -17.93
C ASN A 152 1.86 -14.35 -17.32
N TRP A 153 2.18 -14.07 -16.06
CA TRP A 153 2.95 -14.97 -15.21
C TRP A 153 1.98 -15.85 -14.44
N CYS A 154 2.03 -17.16 -14.69
CA CYS A 154 1.17 -18.14 -14.05
C CYS A 154 1.99 -19.12 -13.20
N VAL A 155 1.38 -19.63 -12.15
CA VAL A 155 1.94 -20.67 -11.30
C VAL A 155 0.85 -21.68 -10.93
N ASP A 156 1.21 -22.95 -10.94
CA ASP A 156 0.31 -24.03 -10.55
C ASP A 156 0.06 -23.94 -9.02
N VAL A 157 -1.21 -23.99 -8.62
CA VAL A 157 -1.65 -24.02 -7.22
C VAL A 157 -2.59 -25.21 -6.99
N ASP A 158 -2.93 -25.50 -5.74
CA ASP A 158 -3.92 -26.53 -5.46
C ASP A 158 -5.26 -26.16 -6.11
N ASN A 159 -5.83 -27.08 -6.89
CA ASN A 159 -7.07 -26.91 -7.64
C ASN A 159 -7.06 -25.81 -8.74
N GLY A 160 -5.91 -25.50 -9.34
CA GLY A 160 -5.87 -24.67 -10.55
C GLY A 160 -4.57 -23.89 -10.74
N ASP A 161 -4.69 -22.70 -11.34
CA ASP A 161 -3.57 -21.80 -11.62
C ASP A 161 -3.82 -20.41 -11.04
N SER A 162 -2.76 -19.78 -10.53
CA SER A 162 -2.76 -18.35 -10.19
C SER A 162 -2.00 -17.58 -11.24
N CYS A 163 -2.69 -16.68 -11.95
CA CYS A 163 -2.10 -15.85 -13.00
C CYS A 163 -2.10 -14.36 -12.65
N MET A 164 -1.02 -13.68 -13.00
CA MET A 164 -0.85 -12.23 -12.95
C MET A 164 -0.54 -11.71 -14.36
N GLU A 165 -1.39 -10.82 -14.87
CA GLU A 165 -1.18 -10.15 -16.17
C GLU A 165 0.09 -9.29 -16.13
N ASP A 166 0.93 -9.45 -17.14
CA ASP A 166 2.05 -8.57 -17.43
C ASP A 166 1.56 -7.35 -18.20
N LYS A 167 1.29 -6.27 -17.46
CA LYS A 167 0.91 -4.98 -18.02
C LYS A 167 2.12 -4.14 -18.47
N GLY A 168 3.33 -4.69 -18.39
CA GLY A 168 4.56 -3.99 -18.72
C GLY A 168 4.86 -2.85 -17.76
N MET A 169 5.32 -1.72 -18.32
CA MET A 169 5.75 -0.57 -17.55
C MET A 169 4.55 0.32 -17.16
N HIS A 170 4.45 0.63 -15.89
CA HIS A 170 3.57 1.63 -15.33
C HIS A 170 4.32 2.96 -15.16
N PRO A 171 3.65 4.11 -15.38
CA PRO A 171 4.25 5.41 -15.14
C PRO A 171 4.52 5.62 -13.64
N ALA A 172 5.39 6.59 -13.33
CA ALA A 172 5.56 7.05 -11.96
C ALA A 172 4.23 7.58 -11.40
N LEU A 173 4.00 7.35 -10.11
CA LEU A 173 2.77 7.72 -9.43
C LEU A 173 3.08 8.32 -8.07
N SER A 174 2.32 9.35 -7.69
CA SER A 174 2.33 9.92 -6.34
C SER A 174 0.89 10.15 -5.89
N VAL A 175 0.53 9.61 -4.73
CA VAL A 175 -0.83 9.66 -4.19
C VAL A 175 -0.82 9.98 -2.69
N PRO A 176 -1.76 10.80 -2.21
CA PRO A 176 -2.00 10.95 -0.78
C PRO A 176 -2.52 9.63 -0.19
N GLY A 177 -1.96 9.26 0.95
CA GLY A 177 -2.34 8.09 1.73
C GLY A 177 -2.08 8.33 3.21
N GLY A 178 -2.10 7.24 3.98
CA GLY A 178 -1.85 7.31 5.40
C GLY A 178 -1.71 5.95 6.03
N LEU A 179 -1.20 5.96 7.25
CA LEU A 179 -1.04 4.80 8.10
C LEU A 179 -1.77 5.04 9.41
N SER A 180 -2.34 3.99 9.99
CA SER A 180 -2.94 4.03 11.33
C SER A 180 -2.68 2.72 12.05
N LEU A 181 -2.36 2.81 13.34
CA LEU A 181 -2.17 1.65 14.22
C LEU A 181 -3.28 1.54 15.25
N ARG A 182 -3.70 0.31 15.51
CA ARG A 182 -4.48 -0.08 16.70
C ARG A 182 -3.93 -1.38 17.26
N GLY A 183 -3.15 -1.29 18.33
CA GLY A 183 -2.45 -2.46 18.86
C GLY A 183 -1.51 -3.05 17.80
N ASN A 184 -1.73 -4.31 17.43
CA ASN A 184 -0.94 -5.01 16.41
C ASN A 184 -1.52 -4.89 14.99
N ASP A 185 -2.62 -4.15 14.81
CA ASP A 185 -3.22 -3.91 13.52
C ASP A 185 -2.65 -2.64 12.86
N LEU A 186 -2.19 -2.79 11.62
CA LEU A 186 -1.83 -1.71 10.72
C LEU A 186 -2.90 -1.57 9.64
N TYR A 187 -3.43 -0.36 9.50
CA TYR A 187 -4.32 0.03 8.41
C TYR A 187 -3.58 0.99 7.49
N THR A 188 -3.47 0.64 6.21
CA THR A 188 -3.11 1.59 5.16
C THR A 188 -4.37 2.20 4.59
N VAL A 189 -4.36 3.50 4.38
CA VAL A 189 -5.47 4.22 3.75
C VAL A 189 -4.97 4.99 2.54
N MET A 190 -5.84 5.17 1.56
CA MET A 190 -5.53 5.95 0.36
C MET A 190 -6.69 6.89 0.04
N LEU A 191 -6.36 8.02 -0.60
CA LEU A 191 -7.38 8.94 -1.09
C LEU A 191 -8.04 8.38 -2.35
N ASP A 192 -9.33 8.07 -2.26
CA ASP A 192 -10.20 7.68 -3.38
C ASP A 192 -11.33 8.70 -3.53
N LYS A 193 -11.49 9.29 -4.73
CA LYS A 193 -12.59 10.22 -5.05
C LYS A 193 -12.85 11.30 -3.98
N GLY A 194 -11.78 11.82 -3.37
CA GLY A 194 -11.83 12.88 -2.36
C GLY A 194 -12.08 12.41 -0.92
N ALA A 195 -12.23 11.10 -0.68
CA ALA A 195 -12.35 10.51 0.65
C ALA A 195 -11.23 9.49 0.91
N TYR A 196 -10.73 9.43 2.14
CA TYR A 196 -9.81 8.36 2.52
C TYR A 196 -10.59 7.06 2.72
N VAL A 197 -10.12 6.00 2.09
CA VAL A 197 -10.68 4.65 2.20
C VAL A 197 -9.61 3.68 2.68
N LEU A 198 -10.02 2.57 3.30
CA LEU A 198 -9.12 1.48 3.63
C LEU A 198 -8.53 0.91 2.33
N ASP A 199 -7.21 0.87 2.26
CA ASP A 199 -6.48 0.17 1.20
C ASP A 199 -6.21 -1.27 1.64
N MET A 200 -5.45 -1.47 2.71
CA MET A 200 -5.12 -2.78 3.24
C MET A 200 -5.09 -2.79 4.77
N HIS A 201 -5.47 -3.94 5.33
CA HIS A 201 -5.30 -4.26 6.74
C HIS A 201 -4.20 -5.33 6.88
N TYR A 202 -3.27 -5.08 7.80
CA TYR A 202 -2.19 -5.98 8.16
C TYR A 202 -2.13 -6.17 9.67
N VAL A 203 -1.52 -7.28 10.08
CA VAL A 203 -1.17 -7.57 11.47
C VAL A 203 0.36 -7.65 11.59
N LYS A 204 0.91 -7.23 12.73
CA LYS A 204 2.35 -7.34 13.01
C LYS A 204 2.80 -8.80 12.94
N LYS A 205 3.91 -9.05 12.24
CA LYS A 205 4.59 -10.36 12.18
C LYS A 205 5.61 -10.51 13.30
#